data_AF-A0A167UJP5-F1
#
_entry.id   AF-A0A167UJP5-F1
#
_cell.length_a   1.000
_cell.length_b   1.000
_cell.length_c   1.000
_cell.angle_alpha   90.00
_cell.angle_beta   90.00
_cell.angle_gamma   90.00
#
_symmetry.space_group_name_H-M   'P 1'
#
loop_
_entity.id
_entity.type
_entity.pdbx_description
1 polymer ?
#
loop_
_entity_poly.entity_id
_entity_poly.type
_entity_poly.pdbx_seq_one_letter_code
_entity_poly.pdbx_strand_id
1 'polypeptide(L)' 'MSYFRKVPAKNAKGYTWSVTVDLGRDPATGKRQQTTRRGFATKKEAEKAANELVTQAKVEEYLEPYIMGFSF' A
#
# COMPACT_ATOMS: atom_id res chain seq x y z
N MET A 1 5.76 -1.68 9.40
CA MET A 1 4.74 -2.48 10.12
C MET A 1 3.45 -2.43 9.32
N SER A 2 2.81 -3.56 9.00
CA SER A 2 1.52 -3.58 8.32
C SER A 2 0.38 -3.68 9.33
N TYR A 3 -0.66 -2.86 9.15
CA TYR A 3 -1.83 -2.85 10.04
C TYR A 3 -3.04 -3.38 9.31
N PHE A 4 -3.72 -4.35 9.91
CA PHE A 4 -4.98 -4.90 9.42
C PHE A 4 -6.09 -4.45 10.35
N ARG A 5 -7.06 -3.69 9.84
CA ARG A 5 -8.24 -3.29 10.60
C ARG A 5 -9.51 -3.78 9.94
N LYS A 6 -10.48 -4.22 10.76
CA LYS A 6 -11.84 -4.47 10.33
C LYS A 6 -12.59 -3.14 10.31
N VAL A 7 -13.14 -2.79 9.16
CA VAL A 7 -13.95 -1.58 8.98
C VAL A 7 -15.40 -2.00 8.79
N PRO A 8 -16.34 -1.51 9.62
CA PRO A 8 -17.76 -1.79 9.41
C PRO A 8 -18.18 -1.21 8.06
N ALA A 9 -18.84 -2.03 7.24
CA ALA A 9 -19.27 -1.65 5.90
C ALA A 9 -20.78 -1.83 5.78
N LYS A 10 -21.43 -0.89 5.11
CA LYS A 10 -22.88 -0.88 4.86
C LYS A 10 -23.26 -1.85 3.72
N ASN A 11 -22.68 -3.04 3.72
CA ASN A 11 -22.92 -4.11 2.74
C ASN A 11 -23.51 -5.32 3.44
N ALA A 12 -24.10 -6.26 2.69
CA ALA A 12 -24.77 -7.46 3.23
C ALA A 12 -23.92 -8.31 4.20
N LYS A 13 -22.58 -8.19 4.17
CA LYS A 13 -21.63 -8.89 5.07
C LYS A 13 -21.26 -8.11 6.34
N GLY A 14 -21.64 -6.85 6.47
CA GLY A 14 -21.45 -6.02 7.68
C GLY A 14 -20.02 -5.51 7.94
N TYR A 15 -18.98 -6.10 7.33
CA TYR A 15 -17.60 -5.67 7.52
C TYR A 15 -16.74 -5.85 6.27
N THR A 16 -15.67 -5.05 6.19
CA THR A 16 -14.60 -5.16 5.19
C THR A 16 -13.23 -5.14 5.87
N TRP A 17 -12.26 -5.76 5.23
CA TRP A 17 -10.87 -5.72 5.66
C TRP A 17 -10.16 -4.53 5.01
N SER A 18 -9.37 -3.83 5.81
CA SER A 18 -8.51 -2.73 5.39
C SER A 18 -7.08 -3.05 5.79
N VAL A 19 -6.17 -2.82 4.85
CA VAL A 19 -4.73 -3.00 5.02
C VAL A 19 -4.04 -1.67 4.83
N THR A 20 -3.20 -1.30 5.78
CA THR A 20 -2.28 -0.18 5.65
C THR A 20 -0.86 -0.75 5.62
N VAL A 21 -0.15 -0.44 4.54
CA VAL A 21 1.25 -0.81 4.34
C VAL A 21 2.09 0.45 4.45
N ASP A 22 3.06 0.42 5.36
CA ASP A 22 4.10 1.44 5.46
C ASP A 22 5.19 1.11 4.45
N LEU A 23 5.36 1.97 3.45
CA LEU A 23 6.33 1.82 2.36
C LEU A 23 7.67 2.48 2.71
N GLY A 24 7.82 2.98 3.93
CA GLY A 24 9.01 3.67 4.38
C GLY A 24 8.96 5.16 4.06
N ARG A 25 10.16 5.73 3.91
CA ARG A 25 10.36 7.18 3.80
C ARG A 25 10.97 7.47 2.46
N ASP A 26 10.31 8.35 1.74
CA ASP A 26 10.73 8.76 0.42
C ASP A 26 12.09 9.47 0.51
N PRO A 27 13.15 8.99 -0.16
CA PRO A 27 14.45 9.64 -0.11
C PRO A 27 14.43 11.00 -0.82
N ALA A 28 13.54 11.19 -1.80
CA ALA A 28 13.41 12.43 -2.56
C ALA A 28 12.67 13.52 -1.78
N THR A 29 11.60 13.16 -1.06
CA THR A 29 10.75 14.15 -0.37
C THR A 29 10.87 14.14 1.16
N GLY A 30 11.53 13.13 1.75
CA GLY A 30 11.67 12.94 3.20
C GLY A 30 10.36 12.57 3.91
N LYS A 31 9.26 12.45 3.17
CA LYS A 31 7.92 12.18 3.69
C LYS A 31 7.71 10.67 3.85
N ARG A 32 6.85 10.31 4.80
CA ARG A 32 6.43 8.91 4.98
C ARG A 32 5.45 8.54 3.88
N GLN A 33 5.75 7.48 3.15
CA GLN A 33 4.84 6.90 2.17
C GLN A 33 4.05 5.78 2.85
N GLN A 34 2.76 6.01 3.05
CA GLN A 34 1.84 5.01 3.58
C GLN A 34 0.70 4.81 2.60
N THR A 35 0.50 3.56 2.19
CA THR A 35 -0.59 3.19 1.30
C THR A 35 -1.63 2.39 2.06
N THR A 36 -2.88 2.87 2.02
CA THR A 36 -4.02 2.20 2.65
C THR A 36 -4.97 1.71 1.58
N ARG A 37 -5.28 0.41 1.61
CA ARG A 37 -6.27 -0.21 0.73
C ARG A 37 -7.37 -0.87 1.56
N ARG A 38 -8.62 -0.57 1.23
CA ARG A 38 -9.82 -1.03 1.94
C ARG A 38 -10.79 -1.72 1.00
N GLY A 39 -11.71 -2.50 1.57
CA GLY A 39 -12.82 -3.10 0.82
C GLY A 39 -12.70 -4.59 0.54
N PHE A 40 -11.73 -5.28 1.17
CA PHE A 40 -11.58 -6.73 0.96
C PHE A 40 -12.64 -7.50 1.74
N ALA A 41 -13.25 -8.50 1.10
CA ALA A 41 -14.25 -9.35 1.75
C ALA A 41 -13.58 -10.38 2.68
N THR A 42 -12.35 -10.79 2.37
CA THR A 42 -11.61 -11.82 3.12
C THR A 42 -10.21 -11.38 3.53
N LYS A 43 -9.67 -12.01 4.58
CA LYS A 43 -8.29 -11.78 5.04
C LYS A 43 -7.27 -12.18 3.97
N LYS A 44 -7.53 -13.24 3.20
CA LYS A 44 -6.64 -13.76 2.16
C LYS A 44 -6.49 -12.79 0.98
N GLU A 45 -7.59 -12.15 0.55
CA GLU A 45 -7.52 -11.07 -0.45
C GLU A 45 -6.76 -9.85 0.08
N ALA A 46 -6.99 -9.51 1.34
CA ALA A 46 -6.29 -8.42 2.00
C ALA A 46 -4.77 -8.67 2.06
N GLU A 47 -4.34 -9.90 2.39
CA GLU A 47 -2.93 -10.33 2.38
C GLU A 47 -2.33 -10.32 0.97
N LYS A 48 -3.05 -10.83 -0.03
CA LYS A 48 -2.58 -10.80 -1.43
C LYS A 48 -2.38 -9.37 -1.92
N ALA A 49 -3.36 -8.50 -1.66
CA ALA A 49 -3.27 -7.09 -2.03
C ALA A 49 -2.17 -6.36 -1.26
N ALA A 50 -1.89 -6.73 0.00
CA ALA A 50 -0.75 -6.19 0.73
C ALA A 50 0.57 -6.54 0.05
N ASN A 51 0.71 -7.79 -0.40
CA ASN A 51 1.92 -8.27 -1.07
C ASN A 51 2.11 -7.63 -2.45
N GLU A 52 1.03 -7.47 -3.22
CA GLU A 52 1.02 -6.71 -4.47
C GLU A 52 1.44 -5.25 -4.25
N LEU A 53 0.92 -4.58 -3.21
CA LEU A 53 1.30 -3.20 -2.87
C LEU A 53 2.77 -3.06 -2.51
N VAL A 54 3.31 -3.99 -1.72
CA VAL A 54 4.75 -4.01 -1.38
C VAL A 54 5.59 -4.23 -2.63
N THR A 55 5.17 -5.14 -3.52
CA THR A 55 5.89 -5.44 -4.76
C THR A 55 5.90 -4.22 -5.68
N GLN A 56 4.75 -3.57 -5.89
CA GLN A 56 4.64 -2.36 -6.71
C GLN A 56 5.49 -1.23 -6.14
N ALA A 57 5.43 -1.00 -4.83
CA ALA A 57 6.20 0.06 -4.19
C ALA A 57 7.72 -0.16 -4.28
N LYS A 58 8.19 -1.41 -4.17
CA LYS A 58 9.59 -1.73 -4.42
C LYS A 58 10.01 -1.41 -5.85
N VAL A 59 9.17 -1.75 -6.84
CA VAL A 59 9.46 -1.45 -8.26
C VAL A 59 9.54 0.05 -8.48
N GLU A 60 8.64 0.84 -7.89
CA GLU A 60 8.65 2.31 -7.95
C GLU A 60 9.97 2.89 -7.38
N GLU A 61 10.43 2.40 -6.22
CA GLU A 61 11.69 2.81 -5.58
C GLU A 61 12.93 2.58 -6.48
N TYR A 62 12.88 1.57 -7.35
CA TYR A 62 13.96 1.31 -8.33
C TYR A 62 13.90 2.20 -9.59
N LEU A 63 12.75 2.79 -9.92
CA LEU A 63 12.56 3.59 -11.14
C LEU A 63 12.83 5.09 -10.94
N GLU A 64 12.61 5.62 -9.74
CA GLU A 64 12.92 7.02 -9.42
C GLU A 64 14.38 7.45 -9.69
N PRO A 65 15.43 6.68 -9.35
CA PRO A 65 16.80 7.10 -9.67
C PRO A 65 17.10 7.13 -11.18
N TYR A 66 16.30 6.46 -12.02
CA TYR A 66 16.52 6.42 -13.46
C TYR A 66 15.94 7.65 -14.19
N ILE A 67 14.86 8.24 -13.66
CA ILE A 67 14.20 9.40 -14.27
C ILE A 67 14.85 10.72 -13.81
N MET A 68 15.38 10.76 -12.58
CA MET A 68 16.07 11.94 -12.02
C MET A 68 17.46 12.21 -12.64
N GLY A 69 17.96 11.33 -13.52
CA GLY A 69 19.24 11.49 -14.24
C GLY A 69 19.16 12.15 -15.62
N PHE A 70 17.97 12.51 -16.10
CA PHE A 70 17.74 13.11 -17.42
C PHE A 70 16.81 14.32 -17.35
N SER A 71 17.15 15.31 -16.51
CA SER A 71 16.66 16.68 -16.72
C SER A 71 17.71 17.41 -17.55
N PHE A 72 17.46 17.51 -18.86
CA PHE A 72 18.18 18.40 -19.78
C PHE A 72 17.73 19.85 -19.59
#